data_AF-A0A970DSM9-F1
#
_entry.id   AF-A0A970DSM9-F1
#
_cell.length_a   1.000
_cell.length_b   1.000
_cell.length_c   1.000
_cell.angle_alpha   90.00
_cell.angle_beta   90.00
_cell.angle_gamma   90.00
#
_symmetry.space_group_name_H-M   'P 1'
#
loop_
_entity.id
_entity.type
_entity.pdbx_description
1 polymer ?
#
loop_
_entity_poly.entity_id
_entity_poly.type
_entity_poly.pdbx_seq_one_letter_code
_entity_poly.pdbx_strand_id
1 'polypeptide(L)'
;MKKRLVAFILLCCTGFSLMACSNKHTTVASYVKNKQKTGNKKKSYDKGLSNLKYNSKPEKGSWTLDEIDIASSHRFNSAEDFWISYKGIKYQLPTSISLFQDWSSNEINEIVRPGQYLIGASLKREGYESVSIVPYNDTTEDLKVADCKIAGLTIRQPLSSAKTIEVSLPCGITLGSTYDDVIKAYGEATVNIASINYPNSKIITYRVDLYTYVRIGFSNNLVTFFDIRNMN
;
A
#
# COMPACT_ATOMS: atom_id res chain seq x y z
N MET A 1 -23.29 -51.90 36.03
CA MET A 1 -23.37 -51.30 37.40
C MET A 1 -22.07 -51.69 38.11
N LYS A 2 -21.18 -50.88 38.68
CA LYS A 2 -21.15 -49.49 39.17
C LYS A 2 -19.78 -48.86 38.87
N LYS A 3 -19.78 -47.53 38.71
CA LYS A 3 -18.64 -46.61 38.56
C LYS A 3 -17.98 -46.28 39.92
N ARG A 4 -16.73 -45.81 39.88
CA ARG A 4 -16.09 -44.69 40.65
C ARG A 4 -14.57 -44.75 40.35
N LEU A 5 -13.95 -43.88 39.56
CA LEU A 5 -13.65 -42.43 39.69
C LEU A 5 -12.81 -42.07 40.93
N VAL A 6 -11.50 -41.84 40.74
CA VAL A 6 -10.65 -40.90 41.49
C VAL A 6 -9.62 -40.31 40.50
N ALA A 7 -9.29 -39.04 40.72
CA ALA A 7 -8.73 -38.07 39.80
C ALA A 7 -7.27 -37.67 40.09
N PHE A 8 -6.57 -37.22 39.03
CA PHE A 8 -5.48 -36.22 38.91
C PHE A 8 -4.20 -36.27 39.79
N ILE A 9 -3.01 -36.21 39.16
CA ILE A 9 -2.09 -35.04 39.14
C ILE A 9 -0.86 -35.31 38.22
N LEU A 10 -0.48 -34.27 37.47
CA LEU A 10 0.66 -34.08 36.57
C LEU A 10 2.04 -34.52 37.13
N LEU A 11 2.97 -34.93 36.24
CA LEU A 11 4.29 -34.29 36.16
C LEU A 11 5.04 -34.53 34.83
N CYS A 12 5.40 -33.41 34.23
CA CYS A 12 6.39 -33.01 33.23
C CYS A 12 7.41 -34.00 32.62
N CYS A 13 7.71 -33.71 31.34
CA CYS A 13 9.04 -33.56 30.70
C CYS A 13 9.18 -34.30 29.36
N THR A 14 8.46 -33.84 28.34
CA THR A 14 8.89 -34.09 26.94
C THR A 14 9.95 -33.08 26.57
N GLY A 15 11.13 -33.59 26.20
CA GLY A 15 12.29 -32.83 25.79
C GLY A 15 12.01 -31.88 24.64
N PHE A 16 12.42 -30.63 24.85
CA PHE A 16 12.57 -29.61 23.81
C PHE A 16 13.58 -30.09 22.77
N SER A 17 13.07 -30.47 21.59
CA SER A 17 13.88 -30.41 20.37
C SER A 17 13.76 -28.99 19.85
N LEU A 18 14.90 -28.30 19.83
CA LEU A 18 15.06 -26.92 19.35
C LEU A 18 14.52 -26.81 17.91
N MET A 19 13.38 -26.14 17.78
CA MET A 19 12.84 -25.72 16.50
C MET A 19 13.65 -24.50 16.07
N ALA A 20 14.47 -24.66 15.02
CA ALA A 20 15.10 -23.55 14.35
C ALA A 20 13.98 -22.66 13.78
N CYS A 21 13.72 -21.51 14.43
CA CYS A 21 12.93 -20.43 13.85
C CYS A 21 13.70 -19.87 12.66
N SER A 22 13.47 -20.46 11.48
CA SER A 22 13.76 -19.81 10.22
C SER A 22 12.77 -18.65 10.10
N ASN A 23 13.25 -17.42 10.33
CA ASN A 23 12.57 -16.21 9.89
C ASN A 23 12.32 -16.31 8.39
N LYS A 24 11.14 -16.79 7.99
CA LYS A 24 10.67 -16.66 6.61
C LYS A 24 10.32 -15.20 6.43
N HIS A 25 11.27 -14.43 5.91
CA HIS A 25 10.96 -13.20 5.20
C HIS A 25 10.04 -13.62 4.05
N THR A 26 8.73 -13.39 4.18
CA THR A 26 7.81 -13.58 3.05
C THR A 26 8.21 -12.55 2.00
N THR A 27 8.77 -13.01 0.90
CA THR A 27 9.20 -12.13 -0.20
C THR A 27 7.95 -11.55 -0.86
N VAL A 28 7.55 -10.34 -0.46
CA VAL A 28 6.44 -9.61 -1.09
C VAL A 28 6.89 -9.18 -2.48
N ALA A 29 6.19 -9.63 -3.52
CA ALA A 29 6.51 -9.32 -4.91
C ALA A 29 5.29 -8.75 -5.65
N SER A 30 5.51 -7.66 -6.41
CA SER A 30 4.51 -7.13 -7.35
C SER A 30 4.42 -7.98 -8.61
N TYR A 31 3.21 -8.14 -9.12
CA TYR A 31 2.97 -8.59 -10.49
C TYR A 31 2.31 -7.48 -11.33
N VAL A 32 2.85 -7.26 -12.55
CA VAL A 32 2.29 -6.40 -13.59
C VAL A 32 1.97 -7.26 -14.80
N LYS A 33 0.72 -7.20 -15.28
CA LYS A 33 0.26 -7.98 -16.44
C LYS A 33 1.00 -7.55 -17.72
N ASN A 34 1.67 -8.50 -18.39
CA ASN A 34 2.04 -8.34 -19.79
C ASN A 34 0.81 -8.65 -20.65
N LYS A 35 0.21 -7.63 -21.30
CA LYS A 35 -0.84 -7.85 -22.29
C LYS A 35 -0.27 -8.67 -23.46
N GLN A 36 -0.76 -9.89 -23.66
CA GLN A 36 -0.54 -10.63 -24.90
C GLN A 36 -1.13 -9.83 -26.06
N LYS A 37 -0.25 -9.37 -26.98
CA LYS A 37 -0.65 -8.77 -28.25
C LYS A 37 -1.16 -9.87 -29.19
N THR A 38 -2.46 -9.93 -29.42
CA THR A 38 -3.03 -10.60 -30.59
C THR A 38 -3.12 -9.59 -31.75
N GLY A 39 -2.34 -9.85 -32.81
CA GLY A 39 -2.69 -9.56 -34.21
C GLY A 39 -2.81 -8.11 -34.72
N ASN A 40 -1.68 -7.56 -35.19
CA ASN A 40 -1.49 -6.66 -36.35
C ASN A 40 -2.58 -5.66 -36.79
N LYS A 41 -2.31 -4.37 -36.52
CA LYS A 41 -2.32 -3.30 -37.55
C LYS A 41 -1.15 -2.35 -37.28
N LYS A 42 -0.20 -2.30 -38.22
CA LYS A 42 0.90 -1.31 -38.27
C LYS A 42 0.30 0.09 -38.41
N LYS A 43 0.56 0.98 -37.45
CA LYS A 43 0.68 2.42 -37.69
C LYS A 43 1.93 2.93 -36.98
N SER A 44 2.72 3.65 -37.78
CA SER A 44 4.01 4.24 -37.49
C SER A 44 3.95 5.17 -36.28
N TYR A 45 4.92 5.05 -35.38
CA TYR A 45 5.33 6.13 -34.46
C TYR A 45 6.82 6.33 -34.62
N ASP A 46 7.19 7.60 -34.76
CA ASP A 46 8.49 8.09 -35.19
C ASP A 46 9.65 7.68 -34.27
N LYS A 47 10.78 7.44 -34.96
CA LYS A 47 12.13 7.30 -34.41
C LYS A 47 12.51 8.55 -33.61
N GLY A 48 12.87 8.34 -32.34
CA GLY A 48 13.46 9.39 -31.50
C GLY A 48 14.11 8.85 -30.23
N LEU A 49 14.66 7.63 -30.25
CA LEU A 49 15.40 7.04 -29.12
C LEU A 49 16.64 6.33 -29.65
N SER A 50 17.49 7.10 -30.32
CA SER A 50 18.83 6.66 -30.73
C SER A 50 19.67 7.90 -30.99
N ASN A 51 20.16 8.53 -29.91
CA ASN A 51 21.39 9.32 -29.88
C ASN A 51 21.53 9.93 -28.48
N LEU A 52 22.14 9.19 -27.57
CA LEU A 52 23.04 9.77 -26.57
C LEU A 52 24.08 8.70 -26.26
N LYS A 53 25.27 8.91 -26.83
CA LYS A 53 26.44 8.05 -26.70
C LYS A 53 26.85 7.98 -25.23
N TYR A 54 27.00 6.77 -24.71
CA TYR A 54 27.64 6.51 -23.43
C TYR A 54 29.15 6.62 -23.64
N ASN A 55 29.75 7.74 -23.22
CA ASN A 55 31.20 7.86 -23.07
C ASN A 55 31.53 7.63 -21.60
N SER A 56 32.21 6.52 -21.35
CA SER A 56 32.77 6.15 -20.06
C SER A 56 34.17 6.77 -19.88
N LYS A 57 34.38 7.50 -18.78
CA LYS A 57 35.54 7.37 -17.89
C LYS A 57 35.30 8.09 -16.55
N PRO A 58 35.92 7.62 -15.45
CA PRO A 58 35.39 7.72 -14.10
C PRO A 58 35.95 8.91 -13.33
N GLU A 59 35.11 9.60 -12.58
CA GLU A 59 35.54 10.44 -11.46
C GLU A 59 35.02 9.85 -10.15
N LYS A 60 35.94 9.70 -9.20
CA LYS A 60 35.71 9.21 -7.84
C LYS A 60 34.75 10.14 -7.10
N GLY A 61 33.45 9.86 -7.19
CA GLY A 61 32.46 10.32 -6.24
C GLY A 61 31.83 9.10 -5.60
N SER A 62 32.17 8.83 -4.35
CA SER A 62 31.47 7.86 -3.52
C SER A 62 30.03 8.34 -3.38
N TRP A 63 29.09 7.75 -4.11
CA TRP A 63 27.67 7.96 -3.87
C TRP A 63 27.26 7.10 -2.67
N THR A 64 27.54 7.58 -1.46
CA THR A 64 26.73 7.17 -0.32
C THR A 64 25.40 7.87 -0.48
N LEU A 65 24.34 7.09 -0.72
CA LEU A 65 22.99 7.51 -0.42
C LEU A 65 22.95 7.64 1.10
N ASP A 66 23.27 8.84 1.60
CA ASP A 66 23.06 9.17 3.00
C ASP A 66 21.54 9.25 3.18
N GLU A 67 20.94 8.09 3.43
CA GLU A 67 19.60 7.95 3.95
C GLU A 67 19.62 8.64 5.32
N ILE A 68 19.20 9.91 5.34
CA ILE A 68 19.01 10.63 6.60
C ILE A 68 17.81 9.98 7.26
N ASP A 69 18.10 8.95 8.06
CA ASP A 69 17.17 8.32 8.98
C ASP A 69 16.95 9.33 10.13
N ILE A 70 16.11 10.33 9.86
CA ILE A 70 15.56 11.18 10.91
C ILE A 70 14.67 10.23 11.71
N ALA A 71 15.07 9.89 12.94
CA ALA A 71 14.23 9.20 13.90
C ALA A 71 12.92 9.97 14.05
N SER A 72 11.92 9.60 13.26
CA SER A 72 10.69 10.37 13.10
C SER A 72 9.76 10.04 14.26
N SER A 73 9.44 11.04 15.07
CA SER A 73 8.48 10.93 16.19
C SER A 73 7.03 10.90 15.70
N HIS A 74 6.77 10.22 14.60
CA HIS A 74 5.45 10.23 13.97
C HIS A 74 4.53 9.17 14.53
N ARG A 75 3.24 9.30 14.22
CA ARG A 75 2.20 8.35 14.64
C ARG A 75 2.44 6.93 14.13
N PHE A 76 3.00 6.75 12.94
CA PHE A 76 3.00 5.47 12.21
C PHE A 76 4.21 4.60 12.56
N ASN A 77 4.20 3.90 13.69
CA ASN A 77 5.38 3.15 14.14
C ASN A 77 5.21 1.63 14.03
N SER A 78 3.99 1.16 13.81
CA SER A 78 3.66 -0.26 13.77
C SER A 78 2.47 -0.54 12.83
N ALA A 79 2.28 -1.80 12.46
CA ALA A 79 1.28 -2.20 11.47
C ALA A 79 -0.17 -1.82 11.87
N GLU A 80 -0.48 -1.78 13.16
CA GLU A 80 -1.78 -1.37 13.70
C GLU A 80 -2.13 0.10 13.48
N ASP A 81 -1.16 0.96 13.17
CA ASP A 81 -1.40 2.37 12.84
C ASP A 81 -2.01 2.55 11.45
N PHE A 82 -1.96 1.52 10.61
CA PHE A 82 -2.39 1.56 9.21
C PHE A 82 -3.83 1.08 9.06
N TRP A 83 -4.76 2.00 9.29
CA TRP A 83 -6.18 1.78 9.11
C TRP A 83 -6.80 2.90 8.29
N ILE A 84 -7.98 2.63 7.74
CA ILE A 84 -8.82 3.64 7.10
C ILE A 84 -10.15 3.72 7.85
N SER A 85 -10.85 4.83 7.73
CA SER A 85 -12.28 4.88 8.03
C SER A 85 -13.06 4.95 6.72
N TYR A 86 -13.99 4.02 6.50
CA TYR A 86 -14.91 4.04 5.36
C TYR A 86 -16.33 4.25 5.88
N LYS A 87 -17.01 5.30 5.42
CA LYS A 87 -18.35 5.69 5.91
C LYS A 87 -18.41 5.82 7.44
N GLY A 88 -17.34 6.40 8.03
CA GLY A 88 -17.20 6.62 9.47
C GLY A 88 -16.81 5.40 10.31
N ILE A 89 -16.64 4.21 9.70
CA ILE A 89 -16.27 2.98 10.42
C ILE A 89 -14.79 2.69 10.17
N LYS A 90 -14.04 2.41 11.24
CA LYS A 90 -12.61 2.05 11.19
C LYS A 90 -12.43 0.62 10.66
N TYR A 91 -11.52 0.45 9.70
CA TYR A 91 -11.06 -0.83 9.15
C TYR A 91 -9.54 -0.89 9.14
N GLN A 92 -9.00 -1.93 9.77
CA GLN A 92 -7.56 -2.22 9.76
C GLN A 92 -7.14 -2.70 8.37
N LEU A 93 -6.01 -2.22 7.86
CA LEU A 93 -5.40 -2.81 6.66
C LEU A 93 -4.43 -3.93 7.06
N PRO A 94 -4.31 -5.00 6.24
CA PRO A 94 -5.11 -5.28 5.05
C PRO A 94 -6.57 -5.66 5.42
N THR A 95 -7.55 -5.20 4.62
CA THR A 95 -9.00 -5.44 4.85
C THR A 95 -9.65 -6.23 3.71
N SER A 96 -10.85 -6.78 3.88
CA SER A 96 -11.54 -7.50 2.78
C SER A 96 -11.97 -6.57 1.65
N ILE A 97 -11.84 -7.00 0.38
CA ILE A 97 -12.41 -6.28 -0.76
C ILE A 97 -13.94 -6.15 -0.69
N SER A 98 -14.61 -7.09 -0.01
CA SER A 98 -16.06 -7.06 0.22
C SER A 98 -16.55 -5.81 0.96
N LEU A 99 -15.64 -5.10 1.65
CA LEU A 99 -15.91 -3.77 2.21
C LEU A 99 -16.50 -2.80 1.16
N PHE A 100 -16.08 -2.93 -0.09
CA PHE A 100 -16.47 -2.07 -1.20
C PHE A 100 -17.49 -2.75 -2.12
N GLN A 101 -18.45 -3.50 -1.57
CA GLN A 101 -19.48 -4.21 -2.34
C GLN A 101 -20.32 -3.32 -3.28
N ASP A 102 -20.39 -2.01 -3.01
CA ASP A 102 -21.04 -1.02 -3.88
C ASP A 102 -20.14 -0.51 -5.02
N TRP A 103 -18.96 -1.10 -5.19
CA TRP A 103 -17.97 -0.80 -6.22
C TRP A 103 -17.62 -2.05 -7.03
N SER A 104 -17.15 -1.83 -8.25
CA SER A 104 -16.66 -2.89 -9.15
C SER A 104 -15.16 -2.76 -9.36
N SER A 105 -14.43 -3.89 -9.35
CA SER A 105 -13.00 -3.91 -9.69
C SER A 105 -12.79 -4.26 -11.16
N ASN A 106 -11.86 -3.57 -11.84
CA ASN A 106 -11.47 -3.93 -13.21
C ASN A 106 -10.72 -5.27 -13.32
N GLU A 107 -10.19 -5.78 -12.20
CA GLU A 107 -9.39 -7.01 -12.16
C GLU A 107 -10.03 -8.08 -11.27
N ILE A 108 -11.35 -8.04 -11.01
CA ILE A 108 -12.02 -8.88 -9.99
C ILE A 108 -11.74 -10.40 -10.13
N ASN A 109 -11.49 -10.88 -11.36
CA ASN A 109 -11.23 -12.28 -11.67
C ASN A 109 -9.74 -12.62 -11.86
N GLU A 110 -8.83 -11.64 -11.78
CA GLU A 110 -7.40 -11.88 -11.93
C GLU A 110 -6.89 -12.72 -10.75
N ILE A 111 -5.97 -13.63 -11.02
CA ILE A 111 -5.37 -14.50 -10.00
C ILE A 111 -4.15 -13.80 -9.39
N VAL A 112 -4.12 -13.72 -8.08
CA VAL A 112 -3.00 -13.25 -7.26
C VAL A 112 -2.42 -14.46 -6.53
N ARG A 113 -1.13 -14.72 -6.75
CA ARG A 113 -0.44 -15.87 -6.15
C ARG A 113 -0.12 -15.64 -4.67
N PRO A 114 0.15 -16.71 -3.90
CA PRO A 114 0.60 -16.63 -2.52
C PRO A 114 1.73 -15.62 -2.30
N GLY A 115 1.57 -14.73 -1.31
CA GLY A 115 2.55 -13.70 -0.96
C GLY A 115 2.73 -12.58 -1.99
N GLN A 116 1.88 -12.51 -3.03
CA GLN A 116 1.96 -11.49 -4.07
C GLN A 116 0.85 -10.47 -3.95
N TYR A 117 1.07 -9.32 -4.59
CA TYR A 117 0.06 -8.29 -4.77
C TYR A 117 -0.08 -7.88 -6.23
N LEU A 118 -1.28 -7.39 -6.57
CA LEU A 118 -1.62 -6.94 -7.91
C LEU A 118 -1.46 -5.43 -8.06
N ILE A 119 -0.78 -5.01 -9.13
CA ILE A 119 -0.70 -3.60 -9.55
C ILE A 119 -1.73 -3.33 -10.64
N GLY A 120 -2.34 -2.14 -10.62
CA GLY A 120 -3.26 -1.67 -11.66
C GLY A 120 -4.72 -2.04 -11.42
N ALA A 121 -5.03 -2.64 -10.27
CA ALA A 121 -6.40 -2.83 -9.82
C ALA A 121 -6.99 -1.51 -9.33
N SER A 122 -8.27 -1.30 -9.65
CA SER A 122 -9.01 -0.09 -9.32
C SER A 122 -10.48 -0.41 -9.07
N LEU A 123 -11.08 0.27 -8.11
CA LEU A 123 -12.51 0.27 -7.86
C LEU A 123 -13.17 1.39 -8.65
N LYS A 124 -14.33 1.09 -9.23
CA LYS A 124 -15.15 2.00 -10.03
C LYS A 124 -16.61 1.94 -9.60
N ARG A 125 -17.22 3.11 -9.56
CA ARG A 125 -18.65 3.33 -9.33
C ARG A 125 -19.10 4.52 -10.15
N GLU A 126 -20.27 4.42 -10.77
CA GLU A 126 -20.83 5.50 -11.57
C GLU A 126 -20.98 6.80 -10.75
N GLY A 127 -20.52 7.91 -11.31
CA GLY A 127 -20.53 9.22 -10.65
C GLY A 127 -19.42 9.45 -9.63
N TYR A 128 -18.49 8.51 -9.47
CA TYR A 128 -17.35 8.61 -8.56
C TYR A 128 -16.01 8.52 -9.29
N GLU A 129 -14.98 9.16 -8.73
CA GLU A 129 -13.59 9.00 -9.13
C GLU A 129 -13.12 7.57 -8.86
N SER A 130 -12.23 7.05 -9.71
CA SER A 130 -11.72 5.69 -9.54
C SER A 130 -10.71 5.65 -8.40
N VAL A 131 -10.80 4.61 -7.57
CA VAL A 131 -9.89 4.40 -6.43
C VAL A 131 -8.91 3.31 -6.81
N SER A 132 -7.61 3.61 -6.80
CA SER A 132 -6.62 2.55 -7.01
C SER A 132 -6.51 1.72 -5.75
N ILE A 133 -6.47 0.40 -5.89
CA ILE A 133 -6.35 -0.55 -4.78
C ILE A 133 -5.17 -1.47 -4.99
N VAL A 134 -4.70 -2.08 -3.92
CA VAL A 134 -3.64 -3.08 -3.94
C VAL A 134 -4.16 -4.39 -3.36
N PRO A 135 -4.76 -5.26 -4.19
CA PRO A 135 -5.11 -6.62 -3.79
C PRO A 135 -3.84 -7.38 -3.39
N TYR A 136 -3.86 -8.01 -2.23
CA TYR A 136 -2.77 -8.78 -1.65
C TYR A 136 -3.31 -10.14 -1.22
N ASN A 137 -2.56 -11.18 -1.59
CA ASN A 137 -2.83 -12.55 -1.18
C ASN A 137 -1.82 -12.95 -0.10
N ASP A 138 -2.25 -12.92 1.16
CA ASP A 138 -1.48 -13.33 2.32
C ASP A 138 -1.66 -14.82 2.67
N THR A 139 -2.25 -15.61 1.77
CA THR A 139 -2.51 -17.03 1.94
C THR A 139 -1.47 -17.90 1.20
N THR A 140 -1.65 -19.22 1.27
CA THR A 140 -0.80 -20.21 0.59
C THR A 140 -1.37 -20.74 -0.72
N GLU A 141 -2.56 -20.30 -1.13
CA GLU A 141 -3.23 -20.74 -2.36
C GLU A 141 -3.41 -19.58 -3.34
N ASP A 142 -3.59 -19.89 -4.63
CA ASP A 142 -3.93 -18.88 -5.64
C ASP A 142 -5.34 -18.33 -5.37
N LEU A 143 -5.47 -17.01 -5.22
CA LEU A 143 -6.75 -16.34 -4.98
C LEU A 143 -7.14 -15.48 -6.17
N LYS A 144 -8.44 -15.36 -6.45
CA LYS A 144 -8.91 -14.27 -7.29
C LYS A 144 -8.89 -12.97 -6.51
N VAL A 145 -8.81 -11.83 -7.19
CA VAL A 145 -8.92 -10.51 -6.56
C VAL A 145 -10.18 -10.38 -5.70
N ALA A 146 -11.29 -11.01 -6.09
CA ALA A 146 -12.53 -11.07 -5.32
C ALA A 146 -12.36 -11.64 -3.90
N ASP A 147 -11.35 -12.49 -3.70
CA ASP A 147 -11.08 -13.20 -2.44
C ASP A 147 -9.81 -12.68 -1.75
N CYS A 148 -9.11 -11.72 -2.37
CA CYS A 148 -7.92 -11.09 -1.79
C CYS A 148 -8.29 -10.05 -0.74
N LYS A 149 -7.31 -9.75 0.13
CA LYS A 149 -7.38 -8.54 0.96
C LYS A 149 -6.93 -7.33 0.16
N ILE A 150 -7.38 -6.15 0.55
CA ILE A 150 -6.89 -4.86 0.10
C ILE A 150 -5.84 -4.39 1.12
N ALA A 151 -4.58 -4.45 0.71
CA ALA A 151 -3.44 -3.99 1.52
C ALA A 151 -3.12 -2.51 1.29
N GLY A 152 -3.71 -1.87 0.29
CA GLY A 152 -3.49 -0.45 0.08
C GLY A 152 -4.53 0.20 -0.80
N LEU A 153 -4.67 1.51 -0.63
CA LEU A 153 -5.60 2.36 -1.35
C LEU A 153 -4.92 3.68 -1.72
N THR A 154 -5.13 4.13 -2.94
CA THR A 154 -4.78 5.48 -3.37
C THR A 154 -6.05 6.23 -3.77
N ILE A 155 -6.26 7.37 -3.13
CA ILE A 155 -7.39 8.28 -3.38
C ILE A 155 -6.83 9.63 -3.82
N ARG A 156 -7.41 10.19 -4.88
CA ARG A 156 -7.02 11.46 -5.46
C ARG A 156 -8.23 12.38 -5.55
N GLN A 157 -7.98 13.67 -5.46
CA GLN A 157 -8.99 14.68 -5.75
C GLN A 157 -9.48 14.51 -7.19
N PRO A 158 -10.80 14.49 -7.43
CA PRO A 158 -11.36 14.34 -8.76
C PRO A 158 -10.95 15.51 -9.64
N LEU A 159 -10.66 15.22 -10.92
CA LEU A 159 -10.38 16.25 -11.93
C LEU A 159 -11.66 16.80 -12.58
N SER A 160 -12.82 16.29 -12.16
CA SER A 160 -14.14 16.60 -12.72
C SER A 160 -15.18 16.78 -11.59
N SER A 161 -16.46 16.87 -11.95
CA SER A 161 -17.57 16.90 -10.98
C SER A 161 -17.84 15.55 -10.30
N ALA A 162 -17.01 14.53 -10.53
CA ALA A 162 -17.13 13.23 -9.90
C ALA A 162 -17.00 13.33 -8.36
N LYS A 163 -17.74 12.48 -7.65
CA LYS A 163 -17.64 12.36 -6.19
C LYS A 163 -16.40 11.57 -5.79
N THR A 164 -15.87 11.82 -4.60
CA THR A 164 -14.81 10.99 -4.01
C THR A 164 -15.44 9.91 -3.14
N ILE A 165 -14.78 8.75 -3.03
CA ILE A 165 -15.13 7.75 -2.02
C ILE A 165 -15.03 8.33 -0.60
N GLU A 166 -15.94 7.94 0.28
CA GLU A 166 -15.98 8.42 1.67
C GLU A 166 -14.97 7.65 2.55
N VAL A 167 -13.69 7.92 2.31
CA VAL A 167 -12.58 7.34 3.08
C VAL A 167 -11.76 8.44 3.73
N SER A 168 -11.41 8.24 5.00
CA SER A 168 -10.40 9.02 5.72
C SER A 168 -9.24 8.14 6.16
N LEU A 169 -8.07 8.77 6.22
CA LEU A 169 -6.88 8.23 6.89
C LEU A 169 -7.06 8.28 8.43
N PRO A 170 -6.11 7.74 9.20
CA PRO A 170 -6.13 7.82 10.65
C PRO A 170 -6.38 9.24 11.17
N CYS A 171 -6.97 9.35 12.37
CA CYS A 171 -7.27 10.66 12.97
C CYS A 171 -8.18 11.59 12.13
N GLY A 172 -8.85 11.08 11.10
CA GLY A 172 -9.83 11.83 10.32
C GLY A 172 -9.27 12.69 9.19
N ILE A 173 -8.00 12.49 8.79
CA ILE A 173 -7.41 13.21 7.66
C ILE A 173 -8.10 12.77 6.35
N THR A 174 -8.54 13.76 5.57
CA THR A 174 -9.28 13.57 4.30
C THR A 174 -8.67 14.41 3.19
N LEU A 175 -9.19 14.26 1.97
CA LEU A 175 -8.94 15.26 0.92
C LEU A 175 -9.44 16.64 1.38
N GLY A 176 -8.64 17.67 1.16
CA GLY A 176 -8.92 19.03 1.63
C GLY A 176 -8.48 19.33 3.06
N SER A 177 -8.01 18.36 3.85
CA SER A 177 -7.30 18.66 5.10
C SER A 177 -6.07 19.53 4.81
N THR A 178 -5.69 20.38 5.75
CA THR A 178 -4.51 21.23 5.58
C THR A 178 -3.21 20.49 5.90
N TYR A 179 -2.08 21.01 5.44
CA TYR A 179 -0.76 20.54 5.86
C TYR A 179 -0.62 20.56 7.40
N ASP A 180 -1.08 21.62 8.03
CA ASP A 180 -0.97 21.78 9.50
C ASP A 180 -1.85 20.76 10.24
N ASP A 181 -3.04 20.44 9.73
CA ASP A 181 -3.88 19.36 10.29
C ASP A 181 -3.13 18.02 10.27
N VAL A 182 -2.44 17.73 9.17
CA VAL A 182 -1.68 16.49 8.99
C VAL A 182 -0.49 16.42 9.95
N ILE A 183 0.31 17.48 10.04
CA ILE A 183 1.46 17.52 10.95
C ILE A 183 1.01 17.48 12.40
N LYS A 184 -0.08 18.17 12.76
CA LYS A 184 -0.66 18.10 14.11
C LYS A 184 -1.14 16.69 14.45
N ALA A 185 -1.72 15.97 13.49
CA ALA A 185 -2.23 14.62 13.71
C ALA A 185 -1.12 13.56 13.78
N TYR A 186 -0.08 13.70 12.97
CA TYR A 186 0.89 12.63 12.73
C TYR A 186 2.32 12.94 13.14
N GLY A 187 2.66 14.19 13.43
CA GLY A 187 4.04 14.62 13.66
C GLY A 187 4.84 14.80 12.36
N GLU A 188 6.16 14.85 12.49
CA GLU A 188 7.08 15.03 11.36
C GLU A 188 7.16 13.79 10.47
N ALA A 189 7.09 13.96 9.16
CA ALA A 189 7.15 12.86 8.21
C ALA A 189 8.59 12.32 8.05
N THR A 190 8.73 11.01 7.79
CA THR A 190 10.00 10.35 7.50
C THR A 190 10.66 10.90 6.23
N VAL A 191 9.85 11.22 5.21
CA VAL A 191 10.32 11.79 3.93
C VAL A 191 9.47 13.00 3.56
N ASN A 192 10.12 14.07 3.15
CA ASN A 192 9.48 15.30 2.67
C ASN A 192 10.07 15.73 1.32
N ILE A 193 9.24 15.71 0.27
CA ILE A 193 9.61 16.08 -1.09
C ILE A 193 8.80 17.31 -1.48
N ALA A 194 9.46 18.46 -1.56
CA ALA A 194 8.89 19.68 -2.13
C ALA A 194 9.36 19.85 -3.58
N SER A 195 8.47 20.23 -4.48
CA SER A 195 8.84 20.49 -5.87
C SER A 195 9.37 21.90 -6.04
N ILE A 196 10.58 22.03 -6.59
CA ILE A 196 11.19 23.33 -6.91
C ILE A 196 10.41 24.03 -8.04
N ASN A 197 9.92 23.25 -9.00
CA ASN A 197 9.19 23.75 -10.18
C ASN A 197 7.70 24.00 -9.89
N TYR A 198 7.17 23.39 -8.83
CA TYR A 198 5.79 23.56 -8.38
C TYR A 198 5.81 23.87 -6.89
N PRO A 199 6.13 25.10 -6.48
CA PRO A 199 6.37 25.45 -5.08
C PRO A 199 5.15 25.20 -4.17
N ASN A 200 3.96 25.15 -4.76
CA ASN A 200 2.72 24.84 -4.05
C ASN A 200 2.43 23.34 -3.94
N SER A 201 3.31 22.48 -4.49
CA SER A 201 3.18 21.03 -4.47
C SER A 201 4.22 20.41 -3.54
N LYS A 202 3.73 19.56 -2.64
CA LYS A 202 4.53 18.86 -1.65
C LYS A 202 4.02 17.43 -1.52
N ILE A 203 4.91 16.48 -1.27
CA ILE A 203 4.57 15.12 -0.89
C ILE A 203 5.33 14.78 0.38
N ILE A 204 4.62 14.30 1.39
CA ILE A 204 5.24 13.76 2.59
C ILE A 204 4.93 12.26 2.71
N THR A 205 5.82 11.51 3.34
CA THR A 205 5.64 10.08 3.58
C THR A 205 6.00 9.73 5.02
N TYR A 206 5.10 9.03 5.69
CA TYR A 206 5.33 8.34 6.95
C TYR A 206 5.58 6.86 6.61
N ARG A 207 6.80 6.37 6.82
CA ARG A 207 7.24 5.07 6.32
C ARG A 207 7.73 4.22 7.49
N VAL A 208 7.18 3.01 7.62
CA VAL A 208 7.73 1.95 8.48
C VAL A 208 8.65 1.05 7.67
N ASP A 209 8.24 0.66 6.47
CA ASP A 209 9.03 -0.15 5.54
C ASP A 209 8.64 0.12 4.07
N LEU A 210 9.18 -0.64 3.12
CA LEU A 210 8.93 -0.47 1.68
C LEU A 210 7.45 -0.65 1.28
N TYR A 211 6.71 -1.51 1.97
CA TYR A 211 5.33 -1.88 1.68
C TYR A 211 4.34 -1.40 2.75
N THR A 212 4.81 -0.71 3.78
CA THR A 212 4.01 -0.20 4.90
C THR A 212 4.29 1.29 5.11
N TYR A 213 3.41 2.11 4.55
CA TYR A 213 3.59 3.57 4.52
C TYR A 213 2.26 4.32 4.32
N VAL A 214 2.26 5.59 4.72
CA VAL A 214 1.25 6.59 4.33
C VAL A 214 1.96 7.70 3.58
N ARG A 215 1.54 7.97 2.35
CA ARG A 215 2.04 9.06 1.51
C ARG A 215 0.91 10.04 1.22
N ILE A 216 1.16 11.32 1.44
CA ILE A 216 0.17 12.39 1.32
C ILE A 216 0.73 13.47 0.41
N GLY A 217 -0.03 13.81 -0.62
CA GLY A 217 0.28 14.90 -1.52
C GLY A 217 -0.57 16.13 -1.26
N PHE A 218 0.06 17.28 -1.40
CA PHE A 218 -0.53 18.58 -1.18
C PHE A 218 -0.46 19.43 -2.45
N SER A 219 -1.48 20.25 -2.65
CA SER A 219 -1.48 21.40 -3.56
C SER A 219 -2.05 22.59 -2.80
N ASN A 220 -1.36 23.73 -2.81
CA ASN A 220 -1.76 24.95 -2.09
C ASN A 220 -2.09 24.65 -0.60
N ASN A 221 -1.24 23.87 0.07
CA ASN A 221 -1.40 23.41 1.46
C ASN A 221 -2.61 22.51 1.74
N LEU A 222 -3.36 22.07 0.74
CA LEU A 222 -4.50 21.15 0.90
C LEU A 222 -4.13 19.75 0.41
N VAL A 223 -4.56 18.73 1.15
CA VAL A 223 -4.42 17.32 0.74
C VAL A 223 -5.19 17.10 -0.57
N THR A 224 -4.47 16.74 -1.64
CA THR A 224 -5.03 16.44 -2.96
C THR A 224 -4.93 14.97 -3.33
N PHE A 225 -4.08 14.21 -2.65
CA PHE A 225 -4.13 12.76 -2.69
C PHE A 225 -3.55 12.15 -1.43
N PHE A 226 -3.95 10.91 -1.15
CA PHE A 226 -3.22 10.06 -0.23
C PHE A 226 -3.15 8.62 -0.74
N ASP A 227 -2.10 7.93 -0.32
CA ASP A 227 -1.81 6.53 -0.59
C ASP A 227 -1.41 5.88 0.72
N ILE A 228 -2.20 4.94 1.20
CA ILE A 228 -1.93 4.16 2.40
C ILE A 228 -1.72 2.70 2.02
N ARG A 229 -0.69 2.09 2.59
CA ARG A 229 -0.35 0.69 2.36
C ARG A 229 0.11 0.02 3.66
N ASN A 230 -0.32 -1.22 3.86
CA ASN A 230 0.14 -2.13 4.89
C ASN A 230 0.09 -3.56 4.36
N MET A 231 1.25 -4.16 4.12
CA MET A 231 1.42 -5.55 3.67
C MET A 231 2.13 -6.44 4.70
N ASN A 232 2.23 -5.97 5.95
CA ASN A 232 2.77 -6.75 7.06
C ASN A 232 1.79 -7.81 7.57
#